data_AF-A0A1H9J904-F1
#
_entry.id   AF-A0A1H9J904-F1
#
_cell.length_a   1.000
_cell.length_b   1.000
_cell.length_c   1.000
_cell.angle_alpha   90.00
_cell.angle_beta   90.00
_cell.angle_gamma   90.00
#
_symmetry.space_group_name_H-M   'P 1'
#
loop_
_entity.id
_entity.type
_entity.pdbx_description
1 polymer ?
#
loop_
_entity_poly.entity_id
_entity_poly.type
_entity_poly.pdbx_seq_one_letter_code
_entity_poly.pdbx_strand_id
1 'polypeptide(L)'
;MKLNKVLLSTLLLTALTITSCSNDDTTEQKPNYSVPATYTFERSSTTTVDFSGQSSRLLMLEEMGNSIKIAATNGTAVSQTLLSNMYSNTNNAFENIALNTSGKQLKDKTAASKDYFQLFLGGGTTTEKVSVQSFFETQLTLANTASLGTTASAGVAGSYLDGTSKRLFAANGLEPQQVLLKGMMGACFMDQIVNNYLSKNKLDEGANRLNNTNKVLEDSKTYTTMEHTWDEAYGYIYGVDGTKFWSSYIDQVNADTDFNTVKADINLAFRTGRAAIVANDYATRDAQIDIIKAKLALVPAVRAVFYLQEGKGKLITDKGAKAFHALSEAYGFIISLRYTNKPGTDKPYFTKAEVDAMLATMVSGTNGFWDIDTLGTKLDSISAQIATKFGFTVTQAATVN
;
A
#
# COMPACT_ATOMS: atom_id res chain seq x y z
N MET A 1 76.04 -58.29 -9.06
CA MET A 1 75.74 -58.57 -10.48
C MET A 1 74.98 -57.37 -11.04
N LYS A 2 75.70 -56.56 -11.83
CA LYS A 2 75.30 -55.65 -12.91
C LYS A 2 73.82 -55.23 -13.14
N LEU A 3 73.69 -53.89 -13.21
CA LEU A 3 72.98 -53.03 -14.17
C LEU A 3 71.44 -52.79 -14.11
N ASN A 4 71.15 -51.51 -13.81
CA ASN A 4 70.38 -50.51 -14.56
C ASN A 4 68.92 -50.73 -14.94
N LYS A 5 68.09 -49.76 -14.49
CA LYS A 5 67.16 -48.90 -15.26
C LYS A 5 66.60 -47.85 -14.29
N VAL A 6 67.13 -46.62 -14.27
CA VAL A 6 66.63 -45.41 -14.97
C VAL A 6 65.16 -45.10 -14.65
N LEU A 7 64.94 -43.99 -13.93
CA LEU A 7 63.87 -42.97 -14.04
C LEU A 7 63.94 -42.12 -12.74
N LEU A 8 64.49 -40.89 -12.74
CA LEU A 8 63.77 -39.62 -12.99
C LEU A 8 62.33 -39.67 -12.42
N SER A 9 61.88 -38.81 -11.51
CA SER A 9 62.15 -37.38 -11.42
C SER A 9 61.38 -36.74 -10.24
N THR A 10 61.89 -35.60 -9.79
CA THR A 10 61.19 -34.35 -9.42
C THR A 10 60.23 -34.29 -8.22
N LEU A 11 60.78 -33.60 -7.20
CA LEU A 11 60.13 -32.72 -6.23
C LEU A 11 59.04 -31.82 -6.87
N LEU A 12 57.79 -31.91 -6.42
CA LEU A 12 56.74 -30.94 -6.74
C LEU A 12 56.58 -29.95 -5.57
N LEU A 13 56.96 -28.71 -5.84
CA LEU A 13 56.59 -27.51 -5.09
C LEU A 13 55.13 -27.18 -5.45
N THR A 14 54.20 -27.38 -4.53
CA THR A 14 52.81 -26.90 -4.70
C THR A 14 52.75 -25.41 -4.36
N ALA A 15 52.81 -24.57 -5.40
CA ALA A 15 52.35 -23.20 -5.34
C ALA A 15 50.80 -23.20 -5.33
N LEU A 16 50.19 -22.70 -4.26
CA LEU A 16 48.77 -22.36 -4.25
C LEU A 16 48.57 -21.11 -5.12
N THR A 17 48.13 -21.31 -6.37
CA THR A 17 47.50 -20.25 -7.15
C THR A 17 46.02 -20.22 -6.81
N ILE A 18 45.60 -19.16 -6.12
CA ILE A 18 44.20 -18.73 -6.05
C ILE A 18 43.78 -18.33 -7.47
N THR A 19 43.03 -19.20 -8.13
CA THR A 19 42.38 -18.91 -9.41
C THR A 19 41.16 -18.05 -9.13
N SER A 20 41.28 -16.76 -9.41
CA SER A 20 40.14 -15.88 -9.65
C SER A 20 39.48 -16.34 -10.95
N CYS A 21 38.39 -17.10 -10.84
CA CYS A 21 37.45 -17.26 -11.94
C CYS A 21 36.57 -16.01 -11.98
N SER A 22 36.99 -15.05 -12.81
CA SER A 22 36.08 -14.10 -13.44
C SER A 22 35.21 -14.84 -14.46
N ASN A 23 33.98 -14.37 -14.60
CA ASN A 23 32.90 -14.78 -15.52
C ASN A 23 31.91 -15.79 -14.91
N ASP A 24 30.96 -15.23 -14.17
CA ASP A 24 29.55 -15.52 -14.50
C ASP A 24 28.91 -14.18 -14.85
N ASP A 25 28.84 -13.91 -16.15
CA ASP A 25 27.81 -13.04 -16.68
C ASP A 25 26.47 -13.63 -16.24
N THR A 26 25.86 -13.08 -15.20
CA THR A 26 24.42 -13.24 -15.02
C THR A 26 23.77 -12.52 -16.20
N THR A 27 23.70 -13.19 -17.34
CA THR A 27 22.76 -12.82 -18.38
C THR A 27 21.40 -12.87 -17.69
N GLU A 28 20.85 -11.71 -17.32
CA GLU A 28 19.42 -11.58 -17.16
C GLU A 28 18.83 -12.20 -18.41
N GLN A 29 18.28 -13.40 -18.26
CA GLN A 29 17.71 -14.13 -19.38
C GLN A 29 16.49 -13.30 -19.79
N LYS A 30 16.69 -12.39 -20.75
CA LYS A 30 15.62 -11.58 -21.29
C LYS A 30 14.50 -12.54 -21.66
N PRO A 31 13.26 -12.31 -21.19
CA PRO A 31 12.16 -13.18 -21.52
C PRO A 31 12.08 -13.32 -23.04
N ASN A 32 11.78 -14.53 -23.51
CA ASN A 32 11.64 -14.81 -24.95
C ASN A 32 10.33 -14.23 -25.55
N TYR A 33 9.67 -13.32 -24.82
CA TYR A 33 8.46 -12.61 -25.20
C TYR A 33 8.63 -11.10 -24.98
N SER A 34 7.90 -10.30 -25.75
CA SER A 34 7.93 -8.85 -25.60
C SER A 34 7.14 -8.41 -24.37
N VAL A 35 7.71 -7.47 -23.62
CA VAL A 35 6.98 -6.72 -22.60
C VAL A 35 6.44 -5.44 -23.26
N PRO A 36 5.11 -5.23 -23.31
CA PRO A 36 4.53 -4.02 -23.88
C PRO A 36 5.07 -2.74 -23.23
N ALA A 37 5.24 -1.66 -23.99
CA ALA A 37 5.76 -0.39 -23.45
C ALA A 37 4.80 0.28 -22.46
N THR A 38 3.50 0.17 -22.73
CA THR A 38 2.39 0.61 -21.87
C THR A 38 1.66 -0.60 -21.31
N TYR A 39 0.79 -0.41 -20.31
CA TYR A 39 -0.03 -1.50 -19.77
C TYR A 39 -1.20 -1.83 -20.71
N THR A 40 -0.88 -2.40 -21.88
CA THR A 40 -1.85 -2.78 -22.91
C THR A 40 -1.67 -4.25 -23.27
N PHE A 41 -2.75 -5.02 -23.18
CA PHE A 41 -2.77 -6.45 -23.47
C PHE A 41 -4.03 -6.78 -24.25
N GLU A 42 -3.87 -7.52 -25.34
CA GLU A 42 -4.94 -7.81 -26.29
C GLU A 42 -4.95 -9.29 -26.69
N ARG A 43 -6.15 -9.79 -26.99
CA ARG A 43 -6.40 -11.09 -27.59
C ARG A 43 -7.39 -10.89 -28.73
N SER A 44 -6.99 -11.27 -29.95
CA SER A 44 -7.80 -11.05 -31.16
C SER A 44 -8.24 -9.59 -31.33
N SER A 45 -7.29 -8.66 -31.17
CA SER A 45 -7.50 -7.20 -31.27
C SER A 45 -8.52 -6.61 -30.29
N THR A 46 -8.85 -7.35 -29.22
CA THR A 46 -9.71 -6.86 -28.12
C THR A 46 -8.90 -6.84 -26.84
N THR A 47 -9.05 -5.79 -26.03
CA THR A 47 -8.40 -5.70 -24.72
C THR A 47 -8.73 -6.91 -23.85
N THR A 48 -7.72 -7.41 -23.13
CA THR A 48 -7.90 -8.39 -22.06
C THR A 48 -7.83 -7.76 -20.67
N VAL A 49 -7.55 -6.46 -20.59
CA VAL A 49 -7.38 -5.75 -19.33
C VAL A 49 -8.75 -5.33 -18.80
N ASP A 50 -9.08 -5.76 -17.57
CA ASP A 50 -10.28 -5.34 -16.86
C ASP A 50 -9.93 -5.16 -15.38
N PHE A 51 -10.29 -3.99 -14.85
CA PHE A 51 -10.13 -3.63 -13.44
C PHE A 51 -11.23 -2.67 -12.97
N SER A 52 -12.37 -2.69 -13.67
CA SER A 52 -13.50 -1.77 -13.42
C SER A 52 -13.96 -1.77 -11.96
N GLY A 53 -13.89 -2.92 -11.30
CA GLY A 53 -14.23 -3.04 -9.88
C GLY A 53 -13.28 -2.27 -8.94
N GLN A 54 -12.01 -2.15 -9.31
CA GLN A 54 -11.02 -1.39 -8.57
C GLN A 54 -11.16 0.10 -8.82
N SER A 55 -11.46 0.50 -10.07
CA SER A 55 -11.87 1.87 -10.41
C SER A 55 -13.03 2.32 -9.52
N SER A 56 -14.08 1.48 -9.38
CA SER A 56 -15.22 1.78 -8.51
C SER A 56 -14.80 1.99 -7.06
N ARG A 57 -13.98 1.11 -6.47
CA ARG A 57 -13.55 1.24 -5.07
C ARG A 57 -12.69 2.48 -4.81
N LEU A 58 -11.82 2.83 -5.75
CA LEU A 58 -11.03 4.07 -5.66
C LEU A 58 -11.95 5.30 -5.65
N LEU A 59 -12.90 5.35 -6.58
CA LEU A 59 -13.87 6.45 -6.67
C LEU A 59 -14.82 6.49 -5.46
N MET A 60 -15.21 5.34 -4.90
CA MET A 60 -16.00 5.28 -3.67
C MET A 60 -15.28 5.93 -2.49
N LEU A 61 -13.99 5.63 -2.29
CA LEU A 61 -13.23 6.20 -1.19
C LEU A 61 -13.01 7.70 -1.39
N GLU A 62 -12.77 8.13 -2.63
CA GLU A 62 -12.69 9.54 -2.99
C GLU A 62 -13.98 10.28 -2.65
N GLU A 63 -15.13 9.73 -3.05
CA GLU A 63 -16.42 10.36 -2.80
C GLU A 63 -16.73 10.46 -1.31
N MET A 64 -16.46 9.40 -0.53
CA MET A 64 -16.57 9.44 0.94
C MET A 64 -15.73 10.56 1.57
N GLY A 65 -14.48 10.71 1.14
CA GLY A 65 -13.61 11.79 1.59
C GLY A 65 -14.14 13.17 1.19
N ASN A 66 -14.64 13.31 -0.04
CA ASN A 66 -15.22 14.55 -0.54
C ASN A 66 -16.50 14.92 0.21
N SER A 67 -17.36 13.97 0.57
CA SER A 67 -18.55 14.23 1.40
C SER A 67 -18.19 14.87 2.74
N ILE A 68 -17.12 14.38 3.40
CA ILE A 68 -16.63 14.99 4.65
C ILE A 68 -16.09 16.40 4.40
N LYS A 69 -15.26 16.56 3.36
CA LYS A 69 -14.65 17.86 3.00
C LYS A 69 -15.68 18.93 2.66
N ILE A 70 -16.70 18.58 1.88
CA ILE A 70 -17.76 19.49 1.44
C ILE A 70 -18.59 19.93 2.64
N ALA A 71 -19.01 19.00 3.50
CA ALA A 71 -19.76 19.32 4.72
C ALA A 71 -18.94 20.25 5.64
N ALA A 72 -17.66 19.93 5.85
CA ALA A 72 -16.75 20.79 6.61
C ALA A 72 -16.70 22.20 6.02
N THR A 73 -16.41 22.33 4.72
CA THR A 73 -16.31 23.61 3.99
C THR A 73 -17.59 24.45 4.15
N ASN A 74 -18.75 23.82 3.98
CA ASN A 74 -20.05 24.48 4.05
C ASN A 74 -20.53 24.74 5.49
N GLY A 75 -19.83 24.19 6.51
CA GLY A 75 -20.28 24.28 7.89
C GLY A 75 -21.58 23.51 8.15
N THR A 76 -21.82 22.41 7.42
CA THR A 76 -22.97 21.53 7.60
C THR A 76 -22.56 20.24 8.30
N ALA A 77 -23.55 19.55 8.88
CA ALA A 77 -23.31 18.27 9.53
C ALA A 77 -22.89 17.20 8.51
N VAL A 78 -21.80 16.49 8.80
CA VAL A 78 -21.40 15.28 8.07
C VAL A 78 -22.42 14.18 8.39
N SER A 79 -23.05 13.58 7.38
CA SER A 79 -24.02 12.49 7.60
C SER A 79 -23.31 11.14 7.82
N GLN A 80 -23.30 10.65 9.06
CA GLN A 80 -22.78 9.32 9.39
C GLN A 80 -23.53 8.22 8.62
N THR A 81 -24.86 8.31 8.53
CA THR A 81 -25.69 7.33 7.82
C THR A 81 -25.33 7.26 6.34
N LEU A 82 -25.11 8.41 5.68
CA LEU A 82 -24.68 8.47 4.29
C LEU A 82 -23.32 7.76 4.12
N LEU A 83 -22.34 8.10 4.96
CA LEU A 83 -21.00 7.51 4.88
C LEU A 83 -21.00 6.01 5.17
N SER A 84 -21.81 5.53 6.11
CA SER A 84 -21.95 4.09 6.40
C SER A 84 -22.57 3.34 5.21
N ASN A 85 -23.56 3.96 4.55
CA ASN A 85 -24.16 3.44 3.33
C ASN A 85 -23.15 3.43 2.16
N MET A 86 -22.33 4.47 2.00
CA MET A 86 -21.25 4.49 1.00
C MET A 86 -20.22 3.38 1.29
N TYR A 87 -19.80 3.22 2.53
CA TYR A 87 -18.79 2.22 2.90
C TYR A 87 -19.25 0.78 2.58
N SER A 88 -20.54 0.50 2.80
CA SER A 88 -21.18 -0.79 2.51
C SER A 88 -21.82 -0.87 1.12
N ASN A 89 -21.74 0.20 0.32
CA ASN A 89 -22.49 0.43 -0.91
C ASN A 89 -23.96 -0.04 -0.85
N THR A 90 -24.73 0.54 0.06
CA THR A 90 -26.16 0.28 0.23
C THR A 90 -26.96 1.56 -0.01
N ASN A 91 -28.26 1.41 -0.30
CA ASN A 91 -29.21 2.54 -0.38
C ASN A 91 -28.84 3.64 -1.41
N ASN A 92 -28.15 3.28 -2.50
CA ASN A 92 -27.75 4.19 -3.57
C ASN A 92 -27.09 5.49 -3.06
N ALA A 93 -26.14 5.36 -2.13
CA ALA A 93 -25.58 6.48 -1.39
C ALA A 93 -24.58 7.35 -2.16
N PHE A 94 -24.13 6.94 -3.34
CA PHE A 94 -23.17 7.70 -4.14
C PHE A 94 -23.88 8.65 -5.13
N GLU A 95 -23.38 9.87 -5.24
CA GLU A 95 -23.71 10.85 -6.28
C GLU A 95 -23.30 10.33 -7.66
N ASN A 96 -22.15 9.66 -7.75
CA ASN A 96 -21.81 8.92 -8.96
C ASN A 96 -22.68 7.66 -9.06
N ILE A 97 -23.75 7.76 -9.85
CA ILE A 97 -24.76 6.71 -10.01
C ILE A 97 -24.19 5.35 -10.45
N ALA A 98 -23.04 5.33 -11.15
CA ALA A 98 -22.40 4.09 -11.57
C ALA A 98 -21.81 3.30 -10.39
N LEU A 99 -21.44 3.97 -9.29
CA LEU A 99 -20.92 3.31 -8.10
C LEU A 99 -22.01 2.51 -7.39
N ASN A 100 -23.23 3.04 -7.35
CA ASN A 100 -24.39 2.39 -6.71
C ASN A 100 -24.76 1.03 -7.34
N THR A 101 -24.49 0.86 -8.64
CA THR A 101 -24.82 -0.37 -9.39
C THR A 101 -23.60 -1.24 -9.70
N SER A 102 -22.39 -0.84 -9.27
CA SER A 102 -21.13 -1.56 -9.55
C SER A 102 -21.03 -2.94 -8.89
N GLY A 103 -21.84 -3.21 -7.86
CA GLY A 103 -21.75 -4.41 -7.02
C GLY A 103 -20.47 -4.49 -6.17
N LYS A 104 -19.69 -3.41 -6.08
CA LYS A 104 -18.46 -3.33 -5.27
C LYS A 104 -18.73 -2.61 -3.96
N GLN A 105 -17.98 -2.97 -2.93
CA GLN A 105 -18.02 -2.30 -1.62
C GLN A 105 -16.59 -2.03 -1.17
N LEU A 106 -16.40 -1.05 -0.30
CA LEU A 106 -15.12 -0.89 0.40
C LEU A 106 -15.05 -1.84 1.59
N LYS A 107 -16.16 -1.93 2.35
CA LYS A 107 -16.25 -2.74 3.57
C LYS A 107 -15.91 -4.21 3.37
N ASP A 108 -16.33 -4.82 2.26
CA ASP A 108 -16.06 -6.24 1.96
C ASP A 108 -14.58 -6.53 1.64
N LYS A 109 -13.80 -5.49 1.30
CA LYS A 109 -12.36 -5.57 0.99
C LYS A 109 -11.45 -5.02 2.07
N THR A 110 -11.98 -4.38 3.10
CA THR A 110 -11.21 -3.94 4.26
C THR A 110 -10.75 -5.15 5.08
N ALA A 111 -9.43 -5.31 5.21
CA ALA A 111 -8.77 -6.39 5.97
C ALA A 111 -9.34 -7.77 5.59
N ALA A 112 -9.34 -8.08 4.30
CA ALA A 112 -10.10 -9.21 3.74
C ALA A 112 -9.31 -10.03 2.72
N SER A 113 -8.00 -9.81 2.60
CA SER A 113 -7.15 -10.53 1.66
C SER A 113 -7.09 -12.04 1.89
N LYS A 114 -6.80 -12.76 0.81
CA LYS A 114 -6.60 -14.21 0.82
C LYS A 114 -5.54 -14.64 1.82
N ASP A 115 -4.35 -14.07 1.75
CA ASP A 115 -3.23 -14.51 2.57
C ASP A 115 -3.46 -14.16 4.04
N TYR A 116 -3.75 -12.90 4.36
CA TYR A 116 -3.78 -12.48 5.77
C TYR A 116 -5.08 -12.79 6.49
N PHE A 117 -6.22 -12.75 5.81
CA PHE A 117 -7.53 -12.79 6.47
C PHE A 117 -8.39 -14.00 6.11
N GLN A 118 -7.97 -14.84 5.15
CA GLN A 118 -8.62 -16.11 4.87
C GLN A 118 -7.72 -17.31 5.23
N LEU A 119 -6.42 -17.21 4.93
CA LEU A 119 -5.43 -18.24 5.26
C LEU A 119 -4.65 -17.94 6.55
N PHE A 120 -4.87 -16.76 7.16
CA PHE A 120 -4.22 -16.31 8.39
C PHE A 120 -2.68 -16.31 8.33
N LEU A 121 -2.12 -16.20 7.11
CA LEU A 121 -0.71 -15.88 6.89
C LEU A 121 -0.43 -14.45 7.38
N GLY A 122 0.83 -14.10 7.61
CA GLY A 122 1.18 -12.78 8.14
C GLY A 122 0.52 -12.40 9.48
N GLY A 123 -0.08 -13.36 10.20
CA GLY A 123 -0.67 -13.21 11.53
C GLY A 123 -2.03 -12.52 11.57
N GLY A 124 -2.76 -12.41 10.46
CA GLY A 124 -4.11 -11.84 10.46
C GLY A 124 -5.14 -12.75 11.15
N THR A 125 -6.27 -12.18 11.57
CA THR A 125 -7.36 -12.91 12.23
C THR A 125 -8.73 -12.37 11.85
N THR A 126 -9.78 -13.17 12.04
CA THR A 126 -11.17 -12.70 11.88
C THR A 126 -11.51 -11.56 12.85
N THR A 127 -11.00 -11.62 14.08
CA THR A 127 -11.17 -10.54 15.07
C THR A 127 -10.50 -9.25 14.60
N GLU A 128 -9.29 -9.34 14.04
CA GLU A 128 -8.60 -8.19 13.45
C GLU A 128 -9.44 -7.58 12.33
N LYS A 129 -9.95 -8.38 11.39
CA LYS A 129 -10.81 -7.91 10.30
C LYS A 129 -12.00 -7.10 10.81
N VAL A 130 -12.75 -7.65 11.77
CA VAL A 130 -13.92 -6.98 12.36
C VAL A 130 -13.50 -5.69 13.07
N SER A 131 -12.41 -5.72 13.82
CA SER A 131 -11.90 -4.54 14.53
C SER A 131 -11.47 -3.41 13.57
N VAL A 132 -10.86 -3.75 12.43
CA VAL A 132 -10.44 -2.77 11.43
C VAL A 132 -11.66 -2.16 10.72
N GLN A 133 -12.67 -2.96 10.39
CA GLN A 133 -13.92 -2.44 9.83
C GLN A 133 -14.61 -1.48 10.80
N SER A 134 -14.71 -1.85 12.07
CA SER A 134 -15.28 -1.00 13.13
C SER A 134 -14.45 0.26 13.38
N PHE A 135 -13.12 0.18 13.26
CA PHE A 135 -12.23 1.33 13.37
C PHE A 135 -12.52 2.39 12.29
N PHE A 136 -12.77 1.99 11.05
CA PHE A 136 -13.14 2.93 9.99
C PHE A 136 -14.56 3.47 10.13
N GLU A 137 -15.51 2.66 10.58
CA GLU A 137 -16.87 3.14 10.94
C GLU A 137 -16.81 4.20 12.04
N THR A 138 -15.92 4.03 13.02
CA THR A 138 -15.66 5.02 14.06
C THR A 138 -15.18 6.36 13.48
N GLN A 139 -14.39 6.36 12.40
CA GLN A 139 -13.97 7.62 11.76
C GLN A 139 -15.16 8.37 11.16
N LEU A 140 -16.18 7.67 10.68
CA LEU A 140 -17.42 8.28 10.16
C LEU A 140 -18.20 8.95 11.31
N THR A 141 -18.28 8.30 12.46
CA THR A 141 -18.88 8.86 13.69
C THR A 141 -18.09 10.06 14.19
N LEU A 142 -16.76 10.00 14.20
CA LEU A 142 -15.90 11.11 14.63
C LEU A 142 -16.02 12.31 13.69
N ALA A 143 -16.11 12.09 12.37
CA ALA A 143 -16.33 13.16 11.40
C ALA A 143 -17.69 13.86 11.62
N ASN A 144 -18.76 13.07 11.87
CA ASN A 144 -20.06 13.62 12.26
C ASN A 144 -19.96 14.44 13.54
N THR A 145 -19.38 13.87 14.60
CA THR A 145 -19.24 14.55 15.91
C THR A 145 -18.49 15.87 15.78
N ALA A 146 -17.35 15.88 15.07
CA ALA A 146 -16.55 17.08 14.86
C ALA A 146 -17.28 18.14 14.02
N SER A 147 -18.11 17.73 13.04
CA SER A 147 -18.90 18.67 12.21
C SER A 147 -20.03 19.37 12.96
N LEU A 148 -20.50 18.79 14.07
CA LEU A 148 -21.50 19.39 14.97
C LEU A 148 -20.87 20.28 16.04
N GLY A 149 -19.55 20.16 16.23
CA GLY A 149 -18.79 20.88 17.24
C GLY A 149 -18.50 22.33 16.86
N THR A 150 -17.91 23.06 17.81
CA THR A 150 -17.44 24.44 17.61
C THR A 150 -15.99 24.43 17.13
N THR A 151 -15.12 25.26 17.71
CA THR A 151 -13.68 25.24 17.42
C THR A 151 -13.03 24.06 18.13
N ALA A 152 -12.24 23.27 17.40
CA ALA A 152 -11.51 22.15 17.97
C ALA A 152 -10.53 22.63 19.05
N SER A 153 -10.46 21.90 20.16
CA SER A 153 -9.49 22.14 21.25
C SER A 153 -9.23 20.84 22.01
N ALA A 154 -8.30 20.86 22.98
CA ALA A 154 -7.98 19.69 23.79
C ALA A 154 -9.25 19.08 24.42
N GLY A 155 -9.54 17.81 24.08
CA GLY A 155 -10.73 17.10 24.58
C GLY A 155 -12.06 17.48 23.90
N VAL A 156 -12.05 18.40 22.94
CA VAL A 156 -13.25 18.90 22.26
C VAL A 156 -13.11 18.70 20.75
N ALA A 157 -13.95 17.81 20.20
CA ALA A 157 -14.06 17.64 18.76
C ALA A 157 -14.67 18.91 18.13
N GLY A 158 -14.21 19.28 16.93
CA GLY A 158 -14.68 20.50 16.28
C GLY A 158 -13.96 20.79 14.98
N SER A 159 -14.15 22.01 14.49
CA SER A 159 -13.51 22.51 13.28
C SER A 159 -12.26 23.34 13.59
N TYR A 160 -11.28 23.28 12.69
CA TYR A 160 -10.09 24.13 12.66
C TYR A 160 -9.93 24.74 11.27
N LEU A 161 -9.66 26.04 11.20
CA LEU A 161 -9.42 26.72 9.93
C LEU A 161 -7.91 26.75 9.64
N ASP A 162 -7.49 25.92 8.68
CA ASP A 162 -6.12 25.82 8.20
C ASP A 162 -5.95 26.62 6.90
N GLY A 163 -5.61 27.90 7.03
CA GLY A 163 -5.61 28.82 5.89
C GLY A 163 -7.03 28.99 5.34
N THR A 164 -7.30 28.51 4.13
CA THR A 164 -8.64 28.51 3.51
C THR A 164 -9.39 27.19 3.70
N SER A 165 -8.74 26.15 4.23
CA SER A 165 -9.32 24.82 4.38
C SER A 165 -9.89 24.62 5.78
N LYS A 166 -11.17 24.28 5.88
CA LYS A 166 -11.78 23.90 7.16
C LYS A 166 -11.63 22.41 7.38
N ARG A 167 -10.98 22.05 8.49
CA ARG A 167 -10.68 20.66 8.89
C ARG A 167 -11.55 20.27 10.08
N LEU A 168 -11.88 19.00 10.19
CA LEU A 168 -12.63 18.43 11.30
C LEU A 168 -11.72 17.55 12.13
N PHE A 169 -11.52 17.88 13.40
CA PHE A 169 -10.69 17.12 14.32
C PHE A 169 -11.55 16.45 15.39
N ALA A 170 -11.25 15.18 15.67
CA ALA A 170 -11.73 14.48 16.84
C ALA A 170 -11.17 15.12 18.12
N ALA A 171 -11.73 14.78 19.28
CA ALA A 171 -11.34 15.34 20.57
C ALA A 171 -9.85 15.17 20.91
N ASN A 172 -9.22 14.13 20.37
CA ASN A 172 -7.79 13.84 20.52
C ASN A 172 -6.90 14.47 19.42
N GLY A 173 -7.46 15.29 18.53
CA GLY A 173 -6.75 15.98 17.46
C GLY A 173 -6.59 15.21 16.15
N LEU A 174 -6.98 13.93 16.06
CA LEU A 174 -6.97 13.22 14.77
C LEU A 174 -7.99 13.81 13.80
N GLU A 175 -7.62 13.95 12.53
CA GLU A 175 -8.51 14.31 11.42
C GLU A 175 -9.14 13.04 10.84
N PRO A 176 -10.42 12.72 11.15
CA PRO A 176 -11.01 11.42 10.77
C PRO A 176 -11.03 11.20 9.26
N GLN A 177 -11.11 12.28 8.48
CA GLN A 177 -11.00 12.22 7.02
C GLN A 177 -9.65 11.66 6.57
N GLN A 178 -8.52 12.11 7.14
CA GLN A 178 -7.20 11.61 6.73
C GLN A 178 -6.96 10.19 7.23
N VAL A 179 -7.42 9.88 8.45
CA VAL A 179 -7.35 8.52 8.99
C VAL A 179 -8.12 7.55 8.08
N LEU A 180 -9.33 7.93 7.64
CA LEU A 180 -10.12 7.15 6.68
C LEU A 180 -9.37 7.00 5.35
N LEU A 181 -8.98 8.12 4.71
CA LEU A 181 -8.38 8.09 3.38
C LEU A 181 -7.06 7.32 3.34
N LYS A 182 -6.09 7.67 4.21
CA LYS A 182 -4.76 7.03 4.19
C LYS A 182 -4.79 5.65 4.82
N GLY A 183 -5.60 5.43 5.85
CA GLY A 183 -5.75 4.11 6.46
C GLY A 183 -6.36 3.09 5.49
N MET A 184 -7.38 3.48 4.71
CA MET A 184 -8.01 2.60 3.72
C MET A 184 -7.10 2.29 2.53
N MET A 185 -6.17 3.17 2.18
CA MET A 185 -5.13 2.83 1.21
C MET A 185 -4.35 1.57 1.64
N GLY A 186 -4.06 1.43 2.94
CA GLY A 186 -3.46 0.24 3.52
C GLY A 186 -4.42 -0.93 3.64
N ALA A 187 -5.44 -0.74 4.46
CA ALA A 187 -6.34 -1.82 4.90
C ALA A 187 -7.24 -2.37 3.80
N CYS A 188 -7.48 -1.62 2.73
CA CYS A 188 -8.23 -2.07 1.57
C CYS A 188 -7.30 -2.21 0.36
N PHE A 189 -6.66 -1.15 -0.12
CA PHE A 189 -6.00 -1.21 -1.42
C PHE A 189 -4.70 -2.02 -1.40
N MET A 190 -3.76 -1.70 -0.50
CA MET A 190 -2.50 -2.43 -0.36
C MET A 190 -2.75 -3.90 -0.02
N ASP A 191 -3.62 -4.16 0.98
CA ASP A 191 -3.98 -5.53 1.37
C ASP A 191 -4.51 -6.34 0.19
N GLN A 192 -5.39 -5.74 -0.62
CA GLN A 192 -5.89 -6.40 -1.82
C GLN A 192 -4.80 -6.57 -2.89
N ILE A 193 -3.91 -5.60 -3.11
CA ILE A 193 -2.82 -5.75 -4.09
C ILE A 193 -1.89 -6.91 -3.69
N VAL A 194 -1.22 -6.80 -2.55
CA VAL A 194 -0.05 -7.64 -2.24
C VAL A 194 -0.38 -8.93 -1.48
N ASN A 195 -1.53 -9.00 -0.79
CA ASN A 195 -1.93 -10.17 -0.01
C ASN A 195 -3.14 -10.91 -0.61
N ASN A 196 -3.77 -10.36 -1.67
CA ASN A 196 -4.90 -10.99 -2.35
C ASN A 196 -4.62 -11.24 -3.83
N TYR A 197 -4.56 -10.20 -4.66
CA TYR A 197 -4.53 -10.33 -6.11
C TYR A 197 -3.17 -10.77 -6.64
N LEU A 198 -2.07 -10.37 -5.99
CA LEU A 198 -0.73 -10.89 -6.28
C LEU A 198 -0.34 -12.09 -5.41
N SER A 199 -1.27 -12.63 -4.61
CA SER A 199 -1.01 -13.86 -3.86
C SER A 199 -0.97 -15.05 -4.80
N LYS A 200 0.02 -15.93 -4.63
CA LYS A 200 0.06 -17.22 -5.33
C LYS A 200 -1.09 -18.14 -4.89
N ASN A 201 -1.55 -18.01 -3.66
CA ASN A 201 -2.75 -18.72 -3.17
C ASN A 201 -4.05 -18.24 -3.84
N LYS A 202 -4.00 -17.12 -4.59
CA LYS A 202 -5.11 -16.63 -5.41
C LYS A 202 -4.88 -16.88 -6.90
N LEU A 203 -3.71 -16.50 -7.40
CA LEU A 203 -3.34 -16.65 -8.81
C LEU A 203 -3.36 -18.11 -9.24
N ASP A 204 -2.87 -19.03 -8.40
CA ASP A 204 -2.81 -20.46 -8.67
C ASP A 204 -3.96 -21.26 -8.02
N GLU A 205 -5.00 -20.57 -7.53
CA GLU A 205 -6.17 -21.20 -6.89
C GLU A 205 -6.93 -22.12 -7.86
N GLY A 206 -7.31 -23.32 -7.40
CA GLY A 206 -8.10 -24.26 -8.18
C GLY A 206 -7.47 -24.60 -9.54
N ALA A 207 -8.21 -24.35 -10.63
CA ALA A 207 -7.74 -24.60 -11.99
C ALA A 207 -7.06 -23.39 -12.65
N ASN A 208 -6.90 -22.24 -11.97
CA ASN A 208 -6.49 -20.98 -12.60
C ASN A 208 -5.18 -21.09 -13.39
N ARG A 209 -4.16 -21.76 -12.84
CA ARG A 209 -2.87 -21.95 -13.52
C ARG A 209 -2.99 -22.86 -14.74
N LEU A 210 -3.71 -23.98 -14.62
CA LEU A 210 -3.96 -24.91 -15.72
C LEU A 210 -4.76 -24.23 -16.84
N ASN A 211 -5.84 -23.53 -16.48
CA ASN A 211 -6.67 -22.76 -17.39
C ASN A 211 -5.85 -21.68 -18.10
N ASN A 212 -4.98 -20.97 -17.40
CA ASN A 212 -4.10 -20.00 -18.03
C ASN A 212 -3.09 -20.64 -19.00
N THR A 213 -2.52 -21.80 -18.62
CA THR A 213 -1.60 -22.55 -19.49
C THR A 213 -2.28 -22.96 -20.79
N ASN A 214 -3.51 -23.48 -20.68
CA ASN A 214 -4.33 -23.97 -21.78
C ASN A 214 -5.16 -22.88 -22.47
N LYS A 215 -5.01 -21.61 -22.08
CA LYS A 215 -5.77 -20.46 -22.60
C LYS A 215 -7.29 -20.64 -22.52
N VAL A 216 -7.77 -21.28 -21.46
CA VAL A 216 -9.19 -21.35 -21.10
C VAL A 216 -9.62 -19.98 -20.57
N LEU A 217 -10.54 -19.34 -21.29
CA LEU A 217 -11.05 -18.01 -20.96
C LEU A 217 -12.22 -18.11 -19.97
N GLU A 218 -12.43 -17.04 -19.21
CA GLU A 218 -13.68 -16.84 -18.47
C GLU A 218 -14.86 -16.72 -19.44
N ASP A 219 -16.05 -17.18 -19.01
CA ASP A 219 -17.23 -17.20 -19.88
C ASP A 219 -17.57 -15.79 -20.38
N SER A 220 -17.76 -15.66 -21.69
CA SER A 220 -18.02 -14.38 -22.37
C SER A 220 -16.95 -13.29 -22.14
N LYS A 221 -15.72 -13.65 -21.77
CA LYS A 221 -14.59 -12.72 -21.56
C LYS A 221 -13.44 -13.00 -22.51
N THR A 222 -12.58 -12.01 -22.64
CA THR A 222 -11.37 -12.07 -23.47
C THR A 222 -10.13 -12.46 -22.67
N TYR A 223 -10.24 -12.72 -21.37
CA TYR A 223 -9.14 -13.02 -20.45
C TYR A 223 -9.30 -14.37 -19.75
N THR A 224 -8.20 -14.92 -19.25
CA THR A 224 -8.22 -16.01 -18.25
C THR A 224 -8.46 -15.44 -16.85
N THR A 225 -8.83 -16.29 -15.89
CA THR A 225 -9.00 -15.87 -14.48
C THR A 225 -7.72 -15.23 -13.91
N MET A 226 -6.55 -15.81 -14.22
CA MET A 226 -5.26 -15.33 -13.70
C MET A 226 -4.88 -13.98 -14.29
N GLU A 227 -5.12 -13.80 -15.58
CA GLU A 227 -4.94 -12.53 -16.29
C GLU A 227 -5.75 -11.40 -15.64
N HIS A 228 -7.04 -11.63 -15.44
CA HIS A 228 -7.93 -10.67 -14.77
C HIS A 228 -7.53 -10.42 -13.32
N THR A 229 -7.18 -11.47 -12.56
CA THR A 229 -6.73 -11.34 -11.17
C THR A 229 -5.49 -10.44 -11.06
N TRP A 230 -4.56 -10.54 -12.01
CA TRP A 230 -3.38 -9.66 -12.07
C TRP A 230 -3.77 -8.21 -12.44
N ASP A 231 -4.69 -8.04 -13.39
CA ASP A 231 -5.20 -6.73 -13.79
C ASP A 231 -5.96 -6.03 -12.64
N GLU A 232 -6.65 -6.79 -11.78
CA GLU A 232 -7.27 -6.28 -10.55
C GLU A 232 -6.21 -5.74 -9.55
N ALA A 233 -5.03 -6.35 -9.43
CA ALA A 233 -3.95 -5.78 -8.61
C ALA A 233 -3.48 -4.43 -9.17
N TYR A 234 -3.24 -4.36 -10.49
CA TYR A 234 -2.85 -3.14 -11.18
C TYR A 234 -3.89 -2.02 -11.00
N GLY A 235 -5.18 -2.38 -11.07
CA GLY A 235 -6.31 -1.47 -10.93
C GLY A 235 -6.38 -0.71 -9.60
N TYR A 236 -5.94 -1.31 -8.48
CA TYR A 236 -5.92 -0.59 -7.19
C TYR A 236 -4.88 0.53 -7.11
N ILE A 237 -3.91 0.54 -8.04
CA ILE A 237 -2.95 1.63 -8.15
C ILE A 237 -3.38 2.58 -9.27
N TYR A 238 -3.66 2.06 -10.46
CA TYR A 238 -3.77 2.85 -11.68
C TYR A 238 -5.18 2.90 -12.29
N GLY A 239 -6.19 2.28 -11.66
CA GLY A 239 -7.50 2.01 -12.26
C GLY A 239 -8.41 3.21 -12.50
N VAL A 240 -7.97 4.45 -12.25
CA VAL A 240 -8.75 5.66 -12.57
C VAL A 240 -8.01 6.47 -13.63
N ASP A 241 -7.39 7.58 -13.25
CA ASP A 241 -6.65 8.50 -14.14
C ASP A 241 -5.14 8.48 -13.87
N GLY A 242 -4.67 7.51 -13.07
CA GLY A 242 -3.27 7.44 -12.64
C GLY A 242 -2.86 8.54 -11.66
N THR A 243 -3.80 9.29 -11.08
CA THR A 243 -3.48 10.40 -10.16
C THR A 243 -3.98 10.19 -8.73
N LYS A 244 -4.74 9.12 -8.47
CA LYS A 244 -5.42 8.89 -7.18
C LYS A 244 -4.65 7.93 -6.28
N PHE A 245 -4.71 8.18 -4.97
CA PHE A 245 -4.21 7.29 -3.92
C PHE A 245 -2.78 6.79 -4.16
N TRP A 246 -2.55 5.47 -4.29
CA TRP A 246 -1.21 4.91 -4.43
C TRP A 246 -0.48 5.47 -5.64
N SER A 247 -1.13 5.73 -6.77
CA SER A 247 -0.47 6.34 -7.92
C SER A 247 0.07 7.74 -7.59
N SER A 248 -0.71 8.56 -6.88
CA SER A 248 -0.26 9.89 -6.41
C SER A 248 0.96 9.80 -5.50
N TYR A 249 0.93 8.89 -4.53
CA TYR A 249 2.00 8.77 -3.55
C TYR A 249 3.24 8.05 -4.09
N ILE A 250 3.08 7.16 -5.07
CA ILE A 250 4.20 6.64 -5.86
C ILE A 250 4.88 7.80 -6.58
N ASP A 251 4.13 8.70 -7.21
CA ASP A 251 4.68 9.85 -7.93
C ASP A 251 5.42 10.82 -7.00
N GLN A 252 4.84 11.14 -5.84
CA GLN A 252 5.50 11.98 -4.82
C GLN A 252 6.79 11.33 -4.30
N VAL A 253 6.76 10.05 -3.92
CA VAL A 253 7.96 9.33 -3.48
C VAL A 253 9.02 9.29 -4.59
N ASN A 254 8.60 9.07 -5.84
CA ASN A 254 9.52 9.03 -6.97
C ASN A 254 10.10 10.42 -7.34
N ALA A 255 9.49 11.52 -6.91
CA ALA A 255 10.05 12.85 -7.11
C ALA A 255 11.28 13.10 -6.21
N ASP A 256 11.42 12.34 -5.13
CA ASP A 256 12.60 12.37 -4.27
C ASP A 256 13.77 11.59 -4.90
N THR A 257 14.94 12.22 -4.97
CA THR A 257 16.15 11.62 -5.55
C THR A 257 16.61 10.36 -4.85
N ASP A 258 16.30 10.19 -3.57
CA ASP A 258 16.62 8.99 -2.80
C ASP A 258 15.75 7.77 -3.19
N PHE A 259 14.60 8.01 -3.84
CA PHE A 259 13.59 6.98 -4.15
C PHE A 259 13.08 7.02 -5.61
N ASN A 260 13.79 7.69 -6.51
CA ASN A 260 13.35 8.03 -7.87
C ASN A 260 13.19 6.87 -8.87
N THR A 261 13.40 5.63 -8.44
CA THR A 261 13.21 4.40 -9.23
C THR A 261 11.86 3.74 -8.98
N VAL A 262 11.18 4.06 -7.86
CA VAL A 262 10.00 3.33 -7.37
C VAL A 262 8.89 3.25 -8.43
N LYS A 263 8.59 4.35 -9.11
CA LYS A 263 7.56 4.39 -10.15
C LYS A 263 7.92 3.51 -11.35
N ALA A 264 9.16 3.63 -11.84
CA ALA A 264 9.61 2.87 -13.01
C ALA A 264 9.61 1.37 -12.72
N ASP A 265 10.09 0.97 -11.54
CA ASP A 265 10.19 -0.43 -11.11
C ASP A 265 8.81 -1.07 -10.94
N ILE A 266 7.87 -0.39 -10.28
CA ILE A 266 6.48 -0.90 -10.14
C ILE A 266 5.82 -1.06 -11.51
N ASN A 267 5.90 -0.04 -12.37
CA ASN A 267 5.29 -0.09 -13.70
C ASN A 267 5.90 -1.19 -14.58
N LEU A 268 7.22 -1.35 -14.56
CA LEU A 268 7.90 -2.40 -15.31
C LEU A 268 7.53 -3.78 -14.78
N ALA A 269 7.46 -3.96 -13.45
CA ALA A 269 7.14 -5.25 -12.87
C ALA A 269 5.70 -5.69 -13.18
N PHE A 270 4.72 -4.78 -13.12
CA PHE A 270 3.35 -5.07 -13.53
C PHE A 270 3.25 -5.51 -15.00
N ARG A 271 3.89 -4.78 -15.92
CA ARG A 271 3.89 -5.14 -17.36
C ARG A 271 4.61 -6.45 -17.61
N THR A 272 5.77 -6.64 -16.99
CA THR A 272 6.60 -7.85 -17.16
C THR A 272 5.89 -9.07 -16.61
N GLY A 273 5.28 -8.99 -15.42
CA GLY A 273 4.56 -10.11 -14.82
C GLY A 273 3.28 -10.45 -15.58
N ARG A 274 2.56 -9.44 -16.11
CA ARG A 274 1.40 -9.68 -16.96
C ARG A 274 1.77 -10.34 -18.29
N ALA A 275 2.88 -9.92 -18.91
CA ALA A 275 3.43 -10.58 -20.10
C ALA A 275 3.89 -12.02 -19.80
N ALA A 276 4.49 -12.25 -18.63
CA ALA A 276 4.88 -13.57 -18.15
C ALA A 276 3.68 -14.52 -18.00
N ILE A 277 2.56 -14.03 -17.45
CA ILE A 277 1.30 -14.78 -17.38
C ILE A 277 0.82 -15.18 -18.79
N VAL A 278 0.87 -14.27 -19.78
CA VAL A 278 0.49 -14.59 -21.17
C VAL A 278 1.41 -15.67 -21.74
N ALA A 279 2.71 -15.59 -21.47
CA ALA A 279 3.71 -16.54 -21.96
C ALA A 279 3.80 -17.85 -21.15
N ASN A 280 2.99 -18.02 -20.10
CA ASN A 280 3.06 -19.14 -19.14
C ASN A 280 4.41 -19.22 -18.38
N ASP A 281 5.15 -18.11 -18.30
CA ASP A 281 6.37 -17.99 -17.51
C ASP A 281 6.04 -17.61 -16.05
N TYR A 282 5.69 -18.62 -15.28
CA TYR A 282 5.30 -18.43 -13.89
C TYR A 282 6.48 -18.10 -12.96
N ALA A 283 7.72 -18.41 -13.36
CA ALA A 283 8.90 -18.05 -12.58
C ALA A 283 9.16 -16.55 -12.67
N THR A 284 9.10 -15.97 -13.88
CA THR A 284 9.21 -14.52 -14.05
C THR A 284 8.04 -13.80 -13.39
N ARG A 285 6.80 -14.31 -13.51
CA ARG A 285 5.65 -13.76 -12.78
C ARG A 285 5.93 -13.65 -11.28
N ASP A 286 6.41 -14.74 -10.66
CA ASP A 286 6.70 -14.79 -9.24
C ASP A 286 7.79 -13.78 -8.84
N ALA A 287 8.85 -13.65 -9.64
CA ALA A 287 9.88 -12.64 -9.42
C ALA A 287 9.34 -11.21 -9.49
N GLN A 288 8.40 -10.92 -10.42
CA GLN A 288 7.77 -9.60 -10.51
C GLN A 288 6.83 -9.31 -9.34
N ILE A 289 6.17 -10.32 -8.77
CA ILE A 289 5.37 -10.15 -7.54
C ILE A 289 6.26 -9.65 -6.40
N ASP A 290 7.45 -10.24 -6.23
CA ASP A 290 8.38 -9.85 -5.17
C ASP A 290 8.89 -8.41 -5.35
N ILE A 291 9.14 -7.98 -6.60
CA ILE A 291 9.51 -6.59 -6.90
C ILE A 291 8.37 -5.63 -6.54
N ILE A 292 7.12 -5.93 -6.96
CA ILE A 292 5.96 -5.09 -6.65
C ILE A 292 5.76 -4.99 -5.14
N LYS A 293 5.82 -6.12 -4.42
CA LYS A 293 5.69 -6.18 -2.96
C LYS A 293 6.72 -5.30 -2.25
N ALA A 294 8.00 -5.41 -2.64
CA ALA A 294 9.07 -4.60 -2.04
C ALA A 294 8.91 -3.11 -2.32
N LYS A 295 8.71 -2.74 -3.60
CA LYS A 295 8.68 -1.34 -4.03
C LYS A 295 7.44 -0.62 -3.55
N LEU A 296 6.28 -1.28 -3.56
CA LEU A 296 5.05 -0.68 -3.05
C LEU A 296 5.09 -0.52 -1.53
N ALA A 297 5.70 -1.43 -0.77
CA ALA A 297 5.85 -1.31 0.68
C ALA A 297 6.73 -0.11 1.10
N LEU A 298 7.66 0.31 0.26
CA LEU A 298 8.49 1.49 0.50
C LEU A 298 7.67 2.80 0.53
N VAL A 299 6.63 2.90 -0.30
CA VAL A 299 5.80 4.11 -0.43
C VAL A 299 5.17 4.56 0.90
N PRO A 300 4.37 3.73 1.62
CA PRO A 300 3.83 4.15 2.91
C PRO A 300 4.90 4.33 3.98
N ALA A 301 6.04 3.62 3.91
CA ALA A 301 7.12 3.80 4.88
C ALA A 301 7.74 5.19 4.76
N VAL A 302 8.07 5.59 3.53
CA VAL A 302 8.59 6.93 3.24
C VAL A 302 7.56 8.01 3.60
N ARG A 303 6.30 7.85 3.18
CA ARG A 303 5.26 8.85 3.48
C ARG A 303 4.91 8.93 4.97
N ALA A 304 4.94 7.83 5.72
CA ALA A 304 4.78 7.88 7.18
C ALA A 304 5.87 8.76 7.80
N VAL A 305 7.14 8.53 7.47
CA VAL A 305 8.26 9.33 8.01
C VAL A 305 8.16 10.80 7.58
N PHE A 306 7.86 11.06 6.30
CA PHE A 306 7.67 12.42 5.79
C PHE A 306 6.65 13.19 6.63
N TYR A 307 5.44 12.64 6.78
CA TYR A 307 4.36 13.32 7.48
C TYR A 307 4.55 13.43 8.99
N LEU A 308 5.26 12.47 9.62
CA LEU A 308 5.70 12.60 11.02
C LEU A 308 6.62 13.80 11.20
N GLN A 309 7.61 13.97 10.31
CA GLN A 309 8.58 15.06 10.38
C GLN A 309 7.98 16.41 9.98
N GLU A 310 7.12 16.43 8.96
CA GLU A 310 6.36 17.62 8.56
C GLU A 310 5.45 18.10 9.70
N GLY A 311 4.70 17.18 10.32
CA GLY A 311 3.85 17.48 11.47
C GLY A 311 4.67 17.97 12.67
N LYS A 312 5.79 17.31 12.98
CA LYS A 312 6.71 17.74 14.04
C LYS A 312 7.15 19.19 13.86
N GLY A 313 7.51 19.60 12.64
CA GLY A 313 7.92 20.98 12.34
C GLY A 313 6.84 22.04 12.59
N LYS A 314 5.57 21.62 12.70
CA LYS A 314 4.40 22.49 12.89
C LYS A 314 3.85 22.49 14.32
N LEU A 315 4.43 21.73 15.25
CA LEU A 315 3.94 21.61 16.63
C LEU A 315 3.93 22.94 17.39
N ILE A 316 4.83 23.88 17.04
CA ILE A 316 4.94 25.20 17.68
C ILE A 316 3.93 26.23 17.15
N THR A 317 3.17 25.90 16.12
CA THR A 317 2.20 26.80 15.47
C THR A 317 0.79 26.49 15.93
N ASP A 318 -0.01 27.52 16.22
CA ASP A 318 -1.42 27.41 16.63
C ASP A 318 -1.68 26.37 17.73
N LYS A 319 -0.79 26.32 18.73
CA LYS A 319 -0.83 25.34 19.83
C LYS A 319 -0.87 23.88 19.34
N GLY A 320 -0.17 23.60 18.25
CA GLY A 320 -0.07 22.28 17.62
C GLY A 320 -1.13 21.97 16.58
N ALA A 321 -2.25 22.69 16.53
CA ALA A 321 -3.37 22.36 15.64
C ALA A 321 -2.94 22.33 14.16
N LYS A 322 -1.97 23.17 13.77
CA LYS A 322 -1.38 23.20 12.42
C LYS A 322 -0.68 21.89 12.02
N ALA A 323 -0.20 21.11 12.99
CA ALA A 323 0.47 19.83 12.76
C ALA A 323 -0.50 18.67 12.49
N PHE A 324 -1.73 18.75 12.99
CA PHE A 324 -2.61 17.59 13.10
C PHE A 324 -3.03 16.97 11.78
N HIS A 325 -3.11 17.79 10.72
CA HIS A 325 -3.36 17.28 9.38
C HIS A 325 -2.27 16.30 8.93
N ALA A 326 -1.01 16.74 8.93
CA ALA A 326 0.13 15.92 8.56
C ALA A 326 0.26 14.70 9.49
N LEU A 327 0.10 14.90 10.81
CA LEU A 327 0.17 13.78 11.76
C LEU A 327 -0.97 12.74 11.56
N SER A 328 -2.14 13.18 11.10
CA SER A 328 -3.24 12.26 10.75
C SER A 328 -3.00 11.52 9.44
N GLU A 329 -2.34 12.15 8.46
CA GLU A 329 -1.86 11.44 7.26
C GLU A 329 -0.79 10.41 7.64
N ALA A 330 0.19 10.77 8.47
CA ALA A 330 1.20 9.84 9.01
C ALA A 330 0.55 8.64 9.71
N TYR A 331 -0.44 8.89 10.58
CA TYR A 331 -1.18 7.84 11.28
C TYR A 331 -1.77 6.81 10.31
N GLY A 332 -2.41 7.25 9.22
CA GLY A 332 -2.95 6.33 8.23
C GLY A 332 -1.90 5.63 7.35
N PHE A 333 -0.75 6.25 7.09
CA PHE A 333 0.37 5.55 6.44
C PHE A 333 1.01 4.50 7.35
N ILE A 334 1.06 4.73 8.66
CA ILE A 334 1.50 3.73 9.63
C ILE A 334 0.54 2.53 9.67
N ILE A 335 -0.79 2.75 9.59
CA ILE A 335 -1.76 1.66 9.40
C ILE A 335 -1.39 0.82 8.17
N SER A 336 -0.99 1.46 7.06
CA SER A 336 -0.64 0.75 5.82
C SER A 336 0.53 -0.22 5.97
N LEU A 337 1.46 0.03 6.92
CA LEU A 337 2.61 -0.84 7.16
C LEU A 337 2.19 -2.26 7.59
N ARG A 338 1.04 -2.40 8.27
CA ARG A 338 0.47 -3.70 8.68
C ARG A 338 0.16 -4.61 7.49
N TYR A 339 -0.18 -4.02 6.35
CA TYR A 339 -0.66 -4.73 5.15
C TYR A 339 0.42 -4.91 4.10
N THR A 340 1.64 -4.46 4.37
CA THR A 340 2.80 -4.79 3.53
C THR A 340 3.02 -6.29 3.49
N ASN A 341 3.76 -6.77 2.49
CA ASN A 341 4.19 -8.16 2.38
C ASN A 341 5.67 -8.17 2.03
N LYS A 342 6.51 -8.67 2.94
CA LYS A 342 7.95 -8.77 2.73
C LYS A 342 8.23 -9.99 1.85
N PRO A 343 8.83 -9.80 0.66
CA PRO A 343 9.14 -10.90 -0.27
C PRO A 343 9.82 -12.08 0.41
N GLY A 344 9.44 -13.29 -0.01
CA GLY A 344 9.96 -14.55 0.53
C GLY A 344 9.55 -14.89 1.96
N THR A 345 8.69 -14.11 2.62
CA THR A 345 8.29 -14.37 4.02
C THR A 345 6.79 -14.49 4.27
N ASP A 346 5.95 -14.00 3.35
CA ASP A 346 4.49 -13.88 3.51
C ASP A 346 4.07 -13.21 4.83
N LYS A 347 4.90 -12.29 5.32
CA LYS A 347 4.69 -11.51 6.54
C LYS A 347 4.82 -10.02 6.25
N PRO A 348 4.17 -9.15 7.02
CA PRO A 348 4.40 -7.72 6.87
C PRO A 348 5.79 -7.34 7.34
N TYR A 349 6.26 -6.16 6.92
CA TYR A 349 7.47 -5.58 7.50
C TYR A 349 7.26 -5.30 8.99
N PHE A 350 6.12 -4.74 9.36
CA PHE A 350 5.71 -4.54 10.74
C PHE A 350 4.51 -5.41 11.10
N THR A 351 4.62 -6.16 12.17
CA THR A 351 3.52 -6.92 12.76
C THR A 351 2.40 -5.99 13.23
N LYS A 352 1.20 -6.55 13.44
CA LYS A 352 0.08 -5.81 14.04
C LYS A 352 0.46 -5.15 15.36
N ALA A 353 1.14 -5.88 16.24
CA ALA A 353 1.55 -5.35 17.54
C ALA A 353 2.51 -4.17 17.42
N GLU A 354 3.49 -4.23 16.50
CA GLU A 354 4.40 -3.10 16.24
C GLU A 354 3.65 -1.88 15.69
N VAL A 355 2.72 -2.08 14.75
CA VAL A 355 1.90 -0.99 14.19
C VAL A 355 0.99 -0.39 15.26
N ASP A 356 0.25 -1.20 16.00
CA ASP A 356 -0.62 -0.75 17.09
C ASP A 356 0.18 0.04 18.15
N ALA A 357 1.39 -0.41 18.48
CA ALA A 357 2.26 0.29 19.42
C ALA A 357 2.70 1.67 18.91
N MET A 358 3.06 1.80 17.63
CA MET A 358 3.37 3.10 17.01
C MET A 358 2.15 4.03 17.06
N LEU A 359 0.99 3.56 16.63
CA LEU A 359 -0.25 4.34 16.62
C LEU A 359 -0.68 4.77 18.03
N ALA A 360 -0.65 3.86 19.00
CA ALA A 360 -0.96 4.15 20.39
C ALA A 360 0.02 5.17 20.99
N THR A 361 1.31 5.06 20.65
CA THR A 361 2.33 6.03 21.08
C THR A 361 2.00 7.43 20.57
N MET A 362 1.61 7.58 19.30
CA MET A 362 1.25 8.89 18.73
C MET A 362 0.11 9.60 19.47
N VAL A 363 -0.86 8.86 20.01
CA VAL A 363 -2.05 9.43 20.68
C VAL A 363 -2.05 9.20 22.21
N SER A 364 -0.92 8.82 22.79
CA SER A 364 -0.79 8.42 24.21
C SER A 364 -0.94 9.56 25.23
N GLY A 365 -0.97 10.81 24.78
CA GLY A 365 -1.23 11.95 25.66
C GLY A 365 -2.67 11.91 26.21
N THR A 366 -2.88 12.47 27.40
CA THR A 366 -4.21 12.73 27.99
C THR A 366 -5.20 13.32 26.97
N ASN A 367 -4.74 14.23 26.10
CA ASN A 367 -5.53 14.85 25.05
C ASN A 367 -5.07 14.46 23.63
N GLY A 368 -4.37 13.33 23.48
CA GLY A 368 -3.82 12.89 22.20
C GLY A 368 -2.83 13.88 21.60
N PHE A 369 -3.09 14.36 20.38
CA PHE A 369 -2.18 15.26 19.68
C PHE A 369 -2.07 16.65 20.33
N TRP A 370 -3.02 17.04 21.17
CA TRP A 370 -2.98 18.33 21.85
C TRP A 370 -1.89 18.42 22.92
N ASP A 371 -1.33 17.29 23.38
CA ASP A 371 -0.23 17.27 24.36
C ASP A 371 1.13 17.42 23.67
N ILE A 372 1.29 18.56 22.98
CA ILE A 372 2.37 18.86 22.03
C ILE A 372 3.77 18.68 22.60
N ASP A 373 3.98 19.00 23.88
CA ASP A 373 5.29 19.00 24.54
C ASP A 373 5.90 17.59 24.60
N THR A 374 5.05 16.55 24.54
CA THR A 374 5.49 15.15 24.58
C THR A 374 5.53 14.48 23.22
N LEU A 375 5.03 15.13 22.16
CA LEU A 375 4.91 14.50 20.84
C LEU A 375 6.25 14.44 20.11
N GLY A 376 7.05 15.50 20.13
CA GLY A 376 8.24 15.61 19.26
C GLY A 376 9.17 14.39 19.34
N THR A 377 9.50 13.94 20.54
CA THR A 377 10.39 12.77 20.76
C THR A 377 9.74 11.44 20.37
N LYS A 378 8.41 11.32 20.54
CA LYS A 378 7.64 10.15 20.09
C LYS A 378 7.65 10.03 18.56
N LEU A 379 7.44 11.15 17.86
CA LEU A 379 7.46 11.20 16.39
C LEU A 379 8.84 10.84 15.83
N ASP A 380 9.93 11.30 16.47
CA ASP A 380 11.30 10.94 16.10
C ASP A 380 11.58 9.45 16.29
N SER A 381 11.16 8.88 17.42
CA SER A 381 11.34 7.45 17.69
C SER A 381 10.64 6.58 16.66
N ILE A 382 9.39 6.91 16.32
CA ILE A 382 8.61 6.18 15.31
C ILE A 382 9.26 6.34 13.93
N SER A 383 9.69 7.56 13.59
CA SER A 383 10.37 7.82 12.31
C SER A 383 11.64 6.98 12.15
N ALA A 384 12.47 6.94 13.20
CA ALA A 384 13.70 6.15 13.21
C ALA A 384 13.43 4.65 13.13
N GLN A 385 12.38 4.16 13.80
CA GLN A 385 11.96 2.76 13.75
C GLN A 385 11.58 2.35 12.32
N ILE A 386 10.75 3.15 11.64
CA ILE A 386 10.31 2.88 10.26
C ILE A 386 11.50 2.94 9.31
N ALA A 387 12.29 4.01 9.37
CA ALA A 387 13.45 4.21 8.51
C ALA A 387 14.46 3.06 8.62
N THR A 388 14.80 2.65 9.85
CA THR A 388 15.71 1.53 10.12
C THR A 388 15.19 0.21 9.52
N LYS A 389 13.89 -0.08 9.67
CA LYS A 389 13.30 -1.34 9.17
C LYS A 389 13.34 -1.45 7.64
N PHE A 390 13.24 -0.32 6.95
CA PHE A 390 13.25 -0.24 5.49
C PHE A 390 14.62 0.11 4.89
N GLY A 391 15.63 0.36 5.73
CA GLY A 391 17.00 0.58 5.27
C GLY A 391 17.26 1.98 4.66
N PHE A 392 16.48 2.98 5.06
CA PHE A 392 16.71 4.39 4.71
C PHE A 392 16.90 5.25 5.98
N THR A 393 17.30 6.51 5.83
CA THR A 393 17.43 7.46 6.95
C THR A 393 16.21 8.38 7.07
N VAL A 394 15.93 8.88 8.27
CA VAL A 394 14.85 9.86 8.48
C VAL A 394 15.02 11.07 7.57
N THR A 395 16.26 11.54 7.36
CA THR A 395 16.55 12.69 6.49
C THR A 395 16.13 12.44 5.04
N GLN A 396 16.45 11.27 4.48
CA GLN A 396 16.07 10.92 3.10
C GLN A 396 14.55 10.91 2.91
N ALA A 397 13.79 10.49 3.93
CA ALA A 397 12.33 10.45 3.84
C ALA A 397 11.63 11.76 4.28
N ALA A 398 12.35 12.75 4.81
CA ALA A 398 11.77 13.99 5.32
C ALA A 398 11.59 15.09 4.24
N THR A 399 12.12 14.90 3.04
CA THR A 399 12.20 15.92 1.96
C THR A 399 11.29 15.65 0.76
N VAL A 400 10.44 14.63 0.85
CA VAL A 400 9.63 14.13 -0.26
C VAL A 400 8.51 15.11 -0.60
N ASN A 401 8.74 15.96 -1.61
CA ASN A 401 7.83 17.03 -2.05
C ASN A 401 6.54 16.51 -2.69
#